data_AF-A0A1U8LBH4-F1
#
_entry.id   AF-A0A1U8LBH4-F1
#
_cell.length_a   1.000
_cell.length_b   1.000
_cell.length_c   1.000
_cell.angle_alpha   90.00
_cell.angle_beta   90.00
_cell.angle_gamma   90.00
#
_symmetry.space_group_name_H-M   'P 1'
#
loop_
_entity.id
_entity.type
_entity.pdbx_description
1 polymer ?
#
loop_
_entity_poly.entity_id
_entity_poly.type
_entity_poly.pdbx_seq_one_letter_code
_entity_poly.pdbx_strand_id
1 'polypeptide(L)'
;MSSTEEGGGAVGAVSTDQTIIDINVSLSNGELEKLRSLDEAFDGDEISRPGAKPLIQRVPSTLRLNEDFKKYFKPKVISIGPFYHNDATLLKSEKLKLKLAADFVKNINVDKYTMYKNMKKEIDDLKKCYDPQELEKYSDNDEKLAWMFFVDGCAILQAVYRRYGDDDDKAGKSFIKDDLLTFVYSDLFLLENQIPFRVLELLTSSGDGKKFMNAIQRFIDDTVIKPGEDSEWWWKQLKGERIHLLHLLRERLLVEEEKPWWWRFIERRFINEARAKRYHSCSIGTVEELKKAGIMLKASETSCLTDISFNHFFFFGKLRLPPINVDDSTMNLIAYEMCPDFDNDFTVTSYMCFLDLLIDEAEDVKDLRDAGILYNRLGSDEVVAKLFNKMNTDLVPSPLIYSGVKEKIHNHCKTMWINHLAQGYHTYFRSPWTFLAFLGAIAALTLSALQAYYTIQQPK
;
A
#
# COMPACT_ATOMS: atom_id res chain seq x y z
N MET A 1 32.29 -67.25 20.79
CA MET A 1 33.14 -67.57 19.62
C MET A 1 33.17 -66.30 18.78
N SER A 2 34.18 -65.44 19.01
CA SER A 2 35.37 -65.26 18.14
C SER A 2 35.03 -64.33 16.96
N SER A 3 35.46 -63.06 16.99
CA SER A 3 36.67 -62.51 16.28
C SER A 3 36.39 -62.28 14.78
N THR A 4 36.87 -61.29 14.02
CA THR A 4 37.76 -60.11 14.11
C THR A 4 37.69 -59.41 12.73
N GLU A 5 38.11 -58.14 12.65
CA GLU A 5 38.82 -57.47 11.51
C GLU A 5 38.10 -57.26 10.15
N GLU A 6 37.89 -56.00 9.73
CA GLU A 6 38.77 -55.12 8.90
C GLU A 6 38.83 -55.49 7.41
N GLY A 7 38.62 -54.48 6.55
CA GLY A 7 38.89 -54.56 5.11
C GLY A 7 38.13 -53.50 4.32
N GLY A 8 38.84 -52.45 3.91
CA GLY A 8 38.28 -51.26 3.26
C GLY A 8 37.94 -51.39 1.78
N GLY A 9 37.54 -50.27 1.20
CA GLY A 9 37.27 -50.11 -0.23
C GLY A 9 36.62 -48.77 -0.52
N ALA A 10 37.44 -47.78 -0.88
CA ALA A 10 37.04 -46.49 -1.41
C ALA A 10 36.34 -46.61 -2.78
N VAL A 11 35.49 -45.63 -3.11
CA VAL A 11 35.21 -44.96 -4.41
C VAL A 11 33.84 -44.28 -4.24
N GLY A 12 33.58 -43.01 -4.51
CA GLY A 12 34.40 -41.90 -4.98
C GLY A 12 33.58 -40.62 -4.73
N ALA A 13 34.16 -39.66 -4.01
CA ALA A 13 33.60 -38.31 -3.94
C ALA A 13 33.99 -37.59 -5.23
N VAL A 14 32.98 -37.16 -5.98
CA VAL A 14 33.13 -36.33 -7.17
C VAL A 14 33.75 -35.00 -6.73
N SER A 15 35.00 -34.79 -7.15
CA SER A 15 35.71 -33.52 -7.07
C SER A 15 34.99 -32.50 -7.93
N THR A 16 34.43 -31.46 -7.32
CA THR A 16 34.24 -30.18 -8.01
C THR A 16 35.54 -29.41 -7.89
N ASP A 17 36.37 -29.49 -8.94
CA ASP A 17 37.45 -28.55 -9.21
C ASP A 17 36.89 -27.13 -9.19
N GLN A 18 37.04 -26.41 -8.08
CA GLN A 18 37.18 -24.97 -8.13
C GLN A 18 38.66 -24.71 -8.30
N THR A 19 39.05 -24.49 -9.55
CA THR A 19 40.33 -23.91 -9.92
C THR A 19 40.39 -22.51 -9.31
N ILE A 20 40.92 -22.40 -8.09
CA ILE A 20 41.36 -21.12 -7.53
C ILE A 20 42.55 -20.72 -8.40
N ILE A 21 42.32 -19.79 -9.32
CA ILE A 21 43.41 -19.08 -9.98
C ILE A 21 44.01 -18.22 -8.88
N ASP A 22 45.10 -18.69 -8.25
CA ASP A 22 45.96 -17.89 -7.38
C ASP A 22 46.63 -16.79 -8.20
N ILE A 23 45.87 -15.73 -8.51
CA ILE A 23 46.45 -14.43 -8.80
C ILE A 23 46.80 -13.87 -7.43
N ASN A 24 48.08 -13.92 -7.07
CA ASN A 24 48.62 -13.31 -5.85
C ASN A 24 48.54 -11.78 -5.97
N VAL A 25 47.32 -11.23 -5.96
CA VAL A 25 47.04 -9.81 -5.86
C VAL A 25 47.13 -9.47 -4.37
N SER A 26 48.28 -8.93 -3.97
CA SER A 26 48.42 -8.34 -2.64
C SER A 26 47.47 -7.16 -2.51
N LEU A 27 46.41 -7.32 -1.73
CA LEU A 27 45.49 -6.23 -1.43
C LEU A 27 46.24 -5.13 -0.66
N SER A 28 46.05 -3.89 -1.06
CA SER A 28 46.53 -2.73 -0.31
C SER A 28 45.79 -2.61 1.03
N ASN A 29 46.41 -1.93 2.01
CA ASN A 29 45.75 -1.69 3.30
C ASN A 29 44.39 -0.97 3.15
N GLY A 30 44.24 -0.10 2.14
CA GLY A 30 42.97 0.56 1.86
C GLY A 30 41.90 -0.37 1.27
N GLU A 31 42.29 -1.44 0.57
CA GLU A 31 41.34 -2.46 0.09
C GLU A 31 40.92 -3.40 1.23
N LEU A 32 41.84 -3.75 2.12
CA LEU A 32 41.52 -4.53 3.32
C LEU A 32 40.61 -3.74 4.28
N GLU A 33 40.78 -2.43 4.40
CA GLU A 33 39.90 -1.56 5.19
C GLU A 33 38.51 -1.45 4.56
N LYS A 34 38.41 -1.37 3.22
CA LYS A 34 37.13 -1.48 2.51
C LYS A 34 36.47 -2.84 2.73
N LEU A 35 37.21 -3.95 2.68
CA LEU A 35 36.66 -5.28 2.94
C LEU A 35 36.19 -5.41 4.39
N ARG A 36 36.94 -4.89 5.37
CA ARG A 36 36.48 -4.81 6.77
C ARG A 36 35.24 -3.95 6.93
N SER A 37 35.11 -2.87 6.17
CA SER A 37 33.88 -2.07 6.17
C SER A 37 32.66 -2.84 5.65
N LEU A 38 32.86 -3.90 4.83
CA LEU A 38 31.77 -4.81 4.42
C LEU A 38 31.37 -5.76 5.56
N ASP A 39 32.35 -6.27 6.32
CA ASP A 39 32.08 -7.10 7.51
C ASP A 39 31.38 -6.26 8.59
N GLU A 40 31.83 -5.02 8.81
CA GLU A 40 31.18 -4.05 9.70
C GLU A 40 29.80 -3.61 9.20
N ALA A 41 29.55 -3.57 7.89
CA ALA A 41 28.21 -3.32 7.34
C ALA A 41 27.29 -4.55 7.41
N PHE A 42 27.86 -5.75 7.54
CA PHE A 42 27.10 -6.98 7.80
C PHE A 42 26.72 -7.08 9.29
N ASP A 43 27.58 -6.60 10.19
CA ASP A 43 27.37 -6.58 11.63
C ASP A 43 26.72 -5.27 12.16
N GLY A 44 26.75 -4.20 11.36
CA GLY A 44 26.33 -2.84 11.71
C GLY A 44 24.93 -2.51 11.19
N ASP A 45 24.07 -2.11 12.14
CA ASP A 45 22.65 -1.75 11.97
C ASP A 45 21.86 -2.73 11.08
N GLU A 46 21.32 -3.78 11.70
CA GLU A 46 20.12 -4.44 11.20
C GLU A 46 19.05 -3.38 10.89
N ILE A 47 18.97 -2.97 9.62
CA ILE A 47 17.97 -2.03 9.08
C ILE A 47 16.54 -2.47 9.43
N SER A 48 16.36 -3.73 9.82
CA SER A 48 15.11 -4.29 10.31
C SER A 48 15.39 -5.41 11.29
N ARG A 49 15.50 -5.08 12.60
CA ARG A 49 15.34 -6.08 13.66
C ARG A 49 13.89 -6.59 13.63
N PRO A 50 13.65 -7.91 13.56
CA PRO A 50 12.30 -8.46 13.66
C PRO A 50 11.63 -7.97 14.96
N GLY A 51 10.57 -7.16 14.83
CA GLY A 51 9.84 -6.58 15.97
C GLY A 51 10.30 -5.20 16.46
N ALA A 52 11.21 -4.51 15.77
CA ALA A 52 11.48 -3.10 16.03
C ALA A 52 10.26 -2.24 15.63
N LYS A 53 10.05 -1.15 16.38
CA LYS A 53 8.93 -0.22 16.13
C LYS A 53 9.28 0.66 14.91
N PRO A 54 8.38 0.76 13.92
CA PRO A 54 8.56 1.68 12.80
C PRO A 54 8.70 3.13 13.28
N LEU A 55 9.63 3.84 12.67
CA LEU A 55 9.86 5.26 12.87
C LEU A 55 8.90 6.08 12.00
N ILE A 56 8.57 7.27 12.51
CA ILE A 56 8.01 8.37 11.72
C ILE A 56 9.17 8.95 10.92
N GLN A 57 9.12 8.78 9.61
CA GLN A 57 10.24 9.06 8.72
C GLN A 57 9.81 9.74 7.44
N ARG A 58 10.79 10.05 6.61
CA ARG A 58 10.58 10.68 5.31
C ARG A 58 10.04 9.70 4.29
N VAL A 59 9.38 10.23 3.27
CA VAL A 59 8.95 9.43 2.12
C VAL A 59 10.21 8.86 1.46
N PRO A 60 10.24 7.54 1.15
CA PRO A 60 11.38 6.91 0.49
C PRO A 60 11.83 7.66 -0.75
N SER A 61 13.15 7.75 -0.95
CA SER A 61 13.77 8.55 -2.01
C SER A 61 13.26 8.16 -3.40
N THR A 62 12.98 6.87 -3.64
CA THR A 62 12.40 6.34 -4.88
C THR A 62 11.11 7.09 -5.27
N LEU A 63 10.19 7.30 -4.32
CA LEU A 63 8.94 8.03 -4.58
C LEU A 63 9.13 9.54 -4.57
N ARG A 64 10.05 10.04 -3.72
CA ARG A 64 10.26 11.48 -3.51
C ARG A 64 10.97 12.17 -4.67
N LEU A 65 11.86 11.46 -5.38
CA LEU A 65 12.58 11.98 -6.54
C LEU A 65 11.70 12.10 -7.80
N ASN A 66 10.59 11.38 -7.84
CA ASN A 66 9.64 11.46 -8.93
C ASN A 66 8.76 12.73 -8.79
N GLU A 67 9.00 13.72 -9.65
CA GLU A 67 8.29 15.01 -9.60
C GLU A 67 6.78 14.87 -9.82
N ASP A 68 6.31 13.81 -10.48
CA ASP A 68 4.88 13.53 -10.61
C ASP A 68 4.21 13.18 -9.28
N PHE A 69 4.96 12.59 -8.35
CA PHE A 69 4.44 12.08 -7.07
C PHE A 69 4.64 13.04 -5.90
N LYS A 70 5.64 13.91 -5.97
CA LYS A 70 6.00 14.87 -4.91
C LYS A 70 4.82 15.66 -4.34
N LYS A 71 3.85 16.01 -5.19
CA LYS A 71 2.63 16.75 -4.80
C LYS A 71 1.72 16.00 -3.81
N TYR A 72 1.76 14.67 -3.78
CA TYR A 72 0.91 13.84 -2.92
C TYR A 72 1.44 13.71 -1.49
N PHE A 73 2.70 14.10 -1.26
CA PHE A 73 3.36 13.92 0.04
C PHE A 73 3.51 15.22 0.84
N LYS A 74 3.21 16.37 0.23
CA LYS A 74 3.41 17.69 0.86
C LYS A 74 2.11 18.21 1.51
N PRO A 75 2.15 18.66 2.77
CA PRO A 75 0.99 19.29 3.41
C PRO A 75 0.55 20.56 2.68
N LYS A 76 -0.77 20.74 2.57
CA LYS A 76 -1.41 21.83 1.83
C LYS A 76 -1.86 22.98 2.72
N VAL A 77 -2.24 22.68 3.97
CA VAL A 77 -2.87 23.61 4.90
C VAL A 77 -2.20 23.60 6.27
N ILE A 78 -1.95 22.42 6.84
CA ILE A 78 -1.48 22.27 8.21
C ILE A 78 -0.24 21.38 8.28
N SER A 79 0.81 21.91 8.90
CA SER A 79 2.05 21.20 9.21
C SER A 79 2.02 20.66 10.64
N ILE A 80 2.19 19.36 10.78
CA ILE A 80 2.15 18.60 12.01
C ILE A 80 3.48 17.89 12.18
N GLY A 81 4.06 18.01 13.36
CA GLY A 81 5.33 17.39 13.69
C GLY A 81 6.54 18.09 13.09
N PRO A 82 7.72 17.47 13.21
CA PRO A 82 9.00 18.16 13.07
C PRO A 82 9.38 18.47 11.62
N PHE A 83 8.94 17.69 10.63
CA PHE A 83 9.47 17.76 9.26
C PHE A 83 9.13 19.07 8.54
N TYR A 84 7.87 19.51 8.60
CA TYR A 84 7.39 20.75 7.98
C TYR A 84 7.22 21.92 8.96
N HIS A 85 7.72 21.78 10.19
CA HIS A 85 7.66 22.83 11.19
C HIS A 85 8.47 24.06 10.73
N ASN A 86 7.83 25.24 10.73
CA ASN A 86 8.33 26.52 10.18
C ASN A 86 8.53 26.55 8.65
N ASP A 87 7.90 25.66 7.87
CA ASP A 87 7.88 25.81 6.41
C ASP A 87 7.24 27.16 6.03
N ALA A 88 7.99 28.01 5.33
CA ALA A 88 7.56 29.34 4.91
C ALA A 88 6.36 29.31 3.96
N THR A 89 6.10 28.18 3.29
CA THR A 89 4.92 28.00 2.43
C THR A 89 3.63 27.77 3.23
N LEU A 90 3.74 27.48 4.54
CA LEU A 90 2.63 27.16 5.44
C LEU A 90 2.45 28.19 6.57
N LEU A 91 2.72 29.47 6.33
CA LEU A 91 2.64 30.55 7.33
C LEU A 91 1.30 30.63 8.10
N LYS A 92 0.19 30.25 7.45
CA LYS A 92 -1.15 30.24 8.09
C LYS A 92 -1.38 29.02 9.00
N SER A 93 -0.59 27.96 8.85
CA SER A 93 -0.66 26.72 9.63
C SER A 93 -0.53 27.01 11.11
N GLU A 94 0.51 27.73 11.53
CA GLU A 94 0.78 27.98 12.95
C GLU A 94 -0.37 28.74 13.64
N LYS A 95 -0.94 29.75 12.97
CA LYS A 95 -2.10 30.48 13.51
C LYS A 95 -3.33 29.60 13.61
N LEU A 96 -3.53 28.67 12.67
CA LEU A 96 -4.65 27.72 12.70
C LEU A 96 -4.47 26.72 13.84
N LYS A 97 -3.28 26.13 13.97
CA LYS A 97 -2.93 25.18 15.04
C LYS A 97 -3.13 25.77 16.43
N LEU A 98 -2.62 26.98 16.66
CA LEU A 98 -2.77 27.65 17.96
C LEU A 98 -4.24 27.89 18.32
N LYS A 99 -5.09 28.22 17.33
CA LYS A 99 -6.54 28.37 17.56
C LYS A 99 -7.19 27.04 17.92
N LEU A 100 -6.91 25.99 17.15
CA LEU A 100 -7.44 24.64 17.42
C LEU A 100 -6.96 24.12 18.77
N ALA A 101 -5.69 24.33 19.11
CA ALA A 101 -5.12 23.95 20.39
C ALA A 101 -5.76 24.72 21.56
N ALA A 102 -6.01 26.02 21.41
CA ALA A 102 -6.70 26.81 22.42
C ALA A 102 -8.13 26.32 22.66
N ASP A 103 -8.86 25.97 21.59
CA ASP A 103 -10.20 25.39 21.68
C ASP A 103 -10.15 24.01 22.38
N PHE A 104 -9.19 23.15 22.04
CA PHE A 104 -9.00 21.85 22.72
C PHE A 104 -8.84 22.03 24.22
N VAL A 105 -7.89 22.89 24.62
CA VAL A 105 -7.56 23.15 26.03
C VAL A 105 -8.75 23.68 26.80
N LYS A 106 -9.62 24.47 26.15
CA LYS A 106 -10.85 24.97 26.77
C LYS A 106 -11.90 23.87 27.00
N ASN A 107 -11.92 22.84 26.15
CA ASN A 107 -12.98 21.84 26.10
C ASN A 107 -12.64 20.50 26.80
N ILE A 108 -11.36 20.24 27.09
CA ILE A 108 -10.88 18.98 27.70
C ILE A 108 -11.09 18.92 29.23
N ASN A 109 -11.39 20.06 29.88
CA ASN A 109 -11.54 20.19 31.33
C ASN A 109 -10.31 19.75 32.15
N VAL A 110 -9.11 19.90 31.58
CA VAL A 110 -7.82 19.61 32.24
C VAL A 110 -6.94 20.86 32.16
N ASP A 111 -6.17 21.12 33.22
CA ASP A 111 -5.22 22.22 33.23
C ASP A 111 -4.13 22.04 32.16
N LYS A 112 -3.89 23.12 31.40
CA LYS A 112 -2.91 23.12 30.30
C LYS A 112 -1.48 22.90 30.77
N TYR A 113 -1.12 23.38 31.97
CA TYR A 113 0.23 23.20 32.50
C TYR A 113 0.45 21.75 32.91
N THR A 114 -0.56 21.08 33.47
CA THR A 114 -0.51 19.64 33.75
C THR A 114 -0.32 18.83 32.48
N MET A 115 -1.11 19.08 31.42
CA MET A 115 -0.95 18.37 30.15
C MET A 115 0.43 18.59 29.52
N TYR A 116 0.90 19.84 29.49
CA TYR A 116 2.23 20.16 28.96
C TYR A 116 3.37 19.54 29.78
N LYS A 117 3.22 19.48 31.12
CA LYS A 117 4.20 18.82 31.99
C LYS A 117 4.28 17.31 31.72
N ASN A 118 3.14 16.65 31.49
CA ASN A 118 3.11 15.24 31.11
C ASN A 118 3.82 15.03 29.76
N MET A 119 3.62 15.93 28.80
CA MET A 119 4.34 15.91 27.52
C MET A 119 5.85 16.03 27.70
N LYS A 120 6.32 16.99 28.50
CA LYS A 120 7.75 17.16 28.81
C LYS A 120 8.35 15.94 29.50
N LYS A 121 7.57 15.23 30.32
CA LYS A 121 8.04 14.04 31.04
C LYS A 121 8.33 12.85 30.10
N GLU A 122 7.54 12.69 29.04
CA GLU A 122 7.71 11.58 28.08
C GLU A 122 8.49 11.98 26.81
N ILE A 123 9.08 13.18 26.77
CA ILE A 123 9.70 13.72 25.55
C ILE A 123 10.81 12.82 24.99
N ASP A 124 11.60 12.19 25.86
CA ASP A 124 12.69 11.29 25.45
C ASP A 124 12.18 10.02 24.76
N ASP A 125 11.03 9.50 25.18
CA ASP A 125 10.41 8.35 24.52
C ASP A 125 9.73 8.75 23.21
N LEU A 126 9.12 9.95 23.17
CA LEU A 126 8.51 10.48 21.94
C LEU A 126 9.55 10.74 20.84
N LYS A 127 10.76 11.16 21.19
CA LYS A 127 11.87 11.33 20.23
C LYS A 127 12.30 10.04 19.56
N LYS A 128 12.26 8.91 20.28
CA LYS A 128 12.63 7.58 19.76
C LYS A 128 11.70 7.09 18.64
N CYS A 129 10.57 7.77 18.42
CA CYS A 129 9.70 7.50 17.29
C CYS A 129 10.19 8.12 15.97
N TYR A 130 11.34 8.80 15.97
CA TYR A 130 11.95 9.41 14.79
C TYR A 130 13.41 8.99 14.66
N ASP A 131 13.96 9.12 13.46
CA ASP A 131 15.41 9.10 13.25
C ASP A 131 16.04 10.28 14.02
N PRO A 132 17.06 10.04 14.88
CA PRO A 132 17.79 11.09 15.57
C PRO A 132 18.31 12.21 14.67
N GLN A 133 18.74 11.90 13.44
CA GLN A 133 19.25 12.89 12.48
C GLN A 133 18.17 13.90 12.08
N GLU A 134 16.92 13.45 11.96
CA GLU A 134 15.80 14.32 11.60
C GLU A 134 15.39 15.28 12.72
N LEU A 135 15.76 14.94 13.96
CA LEU A 135 15.52 15.76 15.14
C LEU A 135 16.74 16.59 15.56
N GLU A 136 17.84 16.56 14.82
CA GLU A 136 19.07 17.29 15.16
C GLU A 136 18.83 18.79 15.37
N LYS A 137 17.92 19.41 14.59
CA LYS A 137 17.51 20.82 14.77
C LYS A 137 16.81 21.14 16.12
N TYR A 138 16.49 20.12 16.91
CA TYR A 138 15.87 20.21 18.23
C TYR A 138 16.70 19.55 19.32
N SER A 139 17.90 19.04 19.03
CA SER A 139 18.75 18.31 19.97
C SER A 139 19.07 19.11 21.24
N ASP A 140 19.25 20.41 21.10
CA ASP A 140 19.57 21.32 22.21
C ASP A 140 18.32 21.89 22.92
N ASN A 141 17.10 21.56 22.46
CA ASN A 141 15.88 22.22 22.96
C ASN A 141 14.64 21.31 22.96
N ASP A 142 14.60 20.44 23.96
CA ASP A 142 13.45 19.59 24.27
C ASP A 142 12.18 20.37 24.54
N GLU A 143 12.28 21.59 25.05
CA GLU A 143 11.10 22.42 25.31
C GLU A 143 10.41 22.83 24.01
N LYS A 144 11.18 23.14 22.97
CA LYS A 144 10.65 23.48 21.66
C LYS A 144 9.94 22.28 21.02
N LEU A 145 10.53 21.09 21.13
CA LEU A 145 9.94 19.86 20.61
C LEU A 145 8.68 19.45 21.39
N ALA A 146 8.73 19.50 22.72
CA ALA A 146 7.58 19.20 23.57
C ALA A 146 6.42 20.20 23.33
N TRP A 147 6.73 21.48 23.14
CA TRP A 147 5.72 22.50 22.80
C TRP A 147 5.08 22.23 21.44
N MET A 148 5.87 21.83 20.45
CA MET A 148 5.36 21.44 19.14
C MET A 148 4.41 20.26 19.23
N PHE A 149 4.81 19.17 19.88
CA PHE A 149 3.94 18.00 20.06
C PHE A 149 2.66 18.35 20.84
N PHE A 150 2.77 19.20 21.86
CA PHE A 150 1.62 19.67 22.61
C PHE A 150 0.63 20.43 21.71
N VAL A 151 1.09 21.45 20.99
CA VAL A 151 0.22 22.27 20.12
C VAL A 151 -0.36 21.46 18.97
N ASP A 152 0.47 20.68 18.29
CA ASP A 152 0.08 19.89 17.13
C ASP A 152 -0.90 18.78 17.54
N GLY A 153 -0.64 18.07 18.64
CA GLY A 153 -1.56 17.06 19.19
C GLY A 153 -2.91 17.64 19.59
N CYS A 154 -2.94 18.79 20.27
CA CYS A 154 -4.18 19.49 20.60
C CYS A 154 -4.94 19.91 19.32
N ALA A 155 -4.21 20.38 18.30
CA ALA A 155 -4.80 20.81 17.04
C ALA A 155 -5.46 19.65 16.29
N ILE A 156 -4.81 18.48 16.22
CA ILE A 156 -5.36 17.25 15.64
C ILE A 156 -6.66 16.86 16.35
N LEU A 157 -6.62 16.72 17.67
CA LEU A 157 -7.77 16.28 18.47
C LEU A 157 -8.97 17.20 18.26
N GLN A 158 -8.75 18.52 18.29
CA GLN A 158 -9.84 19.48 18.10
C GLN A 158 -10.34 19.57 16.65
N ALA A 159 -9.45 19.46 15.66
CA ALA A 159 -9.84 19.46 14.25
C ALA A 159 -10.73 18.26 13.94
N VAL A 160 -10.36 17.07 14.41
CA VAL A 160 -11.13 15.84 14.25
C VAL A 160 -12.45 15.92 15.02
N TYR A 161 -12.42 16.33 16.29
CA TYR A 161 -13.62 16.42 17.12
C TYR A 161 -14.69 17.38 16.56
N ARG A 162 -14.31 18.43 15.82
CA ARG A 162 -15.28 19.33 15.19
C ARG A 162 -16.20 18.66 14.18
N ARG A 163 -15.70 17.64 13.48
CA ARG A 163 -16.45 16.90 12.46
C ARG A 163 -17.04 15.61 13.02
N TYR A 164 -16.29 14.94 13.89
CA TYR A 164 -16.58 13.58 14.35
C TYR A 164 -16.98 13.47 15.83
N GLY A 165 -17.00 14.60 16.55
CA GLY A 165 -17.51 14.69 17.92
C GLY A 165 -19.03 14.53 17.98
N ASP A 166 -19.54 14.27 19.18
CA ASP A 166 -20.97 14.09 19.42
C ASP A 166 -21.75 15.41 19.21
N ASP A 167 -22.96 15.30 18.65
CA ASP A 167 -23.79 16.44 18.24
C ASP A 167 -24.18 17.38 19.40
N ASP A 168 -24.27 16.86 20.62
CA ASP A 168 -24.70 17.60 21.82
C ASP A 168 -23.68 18.65 22.28
N ASP A 169 -22.41 18.52 21.87
CA ASP A 169 -21.30 19.41 22.25
C ASP A 169 -20.96 20.44 21.14
N LYS A 170 -21.78 20.59 20.10
CA LYS A 170 -21.62 21.61 19.03
C LYS A 170 -21.93 23.04 19.49
N ALA A 171 -21.60 23.36 20.74
CA ALA A 171 -21.68 24.68 21.33
C ALA A 171 -20.59 25.60 20.75
N GLY A 172 -20.87 26.18 19.58
CA GLY A 172 -20.13 27.32 19.04
C GLY A 172 -19.89 27.22 17.54
N LYS A 173 -20.65 27.99 16.76
CA LYS A 173 -20.30 28.30 15.37
C LYS A 173 -18.85 28.79 15.34
N SER A 174 -17.95 27.98 14.81
CA SER A 174 -16.55 28.34 14.68
C SER A 174 -16.28 29.14 13.42
N PHE A 175 -15.24 29.97 13.47
CA PHE A 175 -14.73 30.81 12.38
C PHE A 175 -13.96 30.03 11.29
N ILE A 176 -13.73 28.72 11.46
CA ILE A 176 -13.00 27.89 10.48
C ILE A 176 -14.02 27.30 9.52
N LYS A 177 -13.85 27.57 8.22
CA LYS A 177 -14.73 27.07 7.17
C LYS A 177 -14.57 25.56 7.01
N ASP A 178 -15.67 24.86 6.76
CA ASP A 178 -15.69 23.41 6.55
C ASP A 178 -14.77 22.96 5.41
N ASP A 179 -14.74 23.71 4.30
CA ASP A 179 -13.85 23.43 3.16
C ASP A 179 -12.37 23.39 3.56
N LEU A 180 -11.97 24.24 4.53
CA LEU A 180 -10.59 24.25 5.02
C LEU A 180 -10.30 23.00 5.85
N LEU A 181 -11.28 22.50 6.61
CA LEU A 181 -11.13 21.29 7.41
C LEU A 181 -10.96 20.05 6.53
N THR A 182 -11.61 19.98 5.36
CA THR A 182 -11.39 18.87 4.41
C THR A 182 -9.92 18.72 4.04
N PHE A 183 -9.23 19.83 3.73
CA PHE A 183 -7.79 19.80 3.43
C PHE A 183 -6.93 19.49 4.66
N VAL A 184 -7.34 19.97 5.84
CA VAL A 184 -6.69 19.60 7.11
C VAL A 184 -6.73 18.08 7.29
N TYR A 185 -7.87 17.44 7.07
CA TYR A 185 -8.01 15.98 7.22
C TYR A 185 -7.12 15.20 6.26
N SER A 186 -6.99 15.65 5.00
CA SER A 186 -6.03 15.06 4.06
C SER A 186 -4.59 15.18 4.54
N ASP A 187 -4.21 16.35 5.07
CA ASP A 187 -2.87 16.58 5.61
C ASP A 187 -2.54 15.69 6.82
N LEU A 188 -3.55 15.26 7.60
CA LEU A 188 -3.36 14.41 8.79
C LEU A 188 -2.93 12.98 8.45
N PHE A 189 -3.06 12.54 7.20
CA PHE A 189 -2.64 11.22 6.74
C PHE A 189 -1.34 11.23 5.94
N LEU A 190 -0.65 12.38 5.83
CA LEU A 190 0.64 12.42 5.13
C LEU A 190 1.74 11.83 6.02
N LEU A 191 2.58 10.95 5.47
CA LEU A 191 3.64 10.23 6.17
C LEU A 191 4.64 11.19 6.82
N GLU A 192 5.04 12.23 6.10
CA GLU A 192 5.93 13.29 6.60
C GLU A 192 5.21 14.35 7.45
N ASN A 193 3.95 14.14 7.83
CA ASN A 193 3.15 15.08 8.61
C ASN A 193 2.52 14.41 9.83
N GLN A 194 3.26 13.49 10.46
CA GLN A 194 2.80 12.69 11.59
C GLN A 194 3.48 13.14 12.91
N ILE A 195 2.81 12.82 14.01
CA ILE A 195 3.37 12.81 15.36
C ILE A 195 3.10 11.45 16.01
N PRO A 196 3.86 11.03 17.05
CA PRO A 196 3.60 9.78 17.73
C PRO A 196 2.18 9.79 18.28
N PHE A 197 1.43 8.70 18.06
CA PHE A 197 0.07 8.56 18.56
C PHE A 197 0.00 8.68 20.09
N ARG A 198 1.08 8.29 20.77
CA ARG A 198 1.29 8.49 22.20
C ARG A 198 1.05 9.93 22.66
N VAL A 199 1.36 10.93 21.83
CA VAL A 199 1.05 12.34 22.11
C VAL A 199 -0.45 12.54 22.32
N LEU A 200 -1.29 11.95 21.46
CA LEU A 200 -2.74 12.05 21.56
C LEU A 200 -3.27 11.31 22.79
N GLU A 201 -2.71 10.13 23.09
CA GLU A 201 -3.05 9.37 24.30
C GLU A 201 -2.72 10.16 25.59
N LEU A 202 -1.56 10.82 25.64
CA LEU A 202 -1.17 11.65 26.79
C LEU A 202 -2.13 12.81 27.01
N LEU A 203 -2.49 13.53 25.93
CA LEU A 203 -3.41 14.67 25.97
C LEU A 203 -4.84 14.28 26.35
N THR A 204 -5.24 13.03 26.10
CA THR A 204 -6.58 12.51 26.34
C THR A 204 -6.68 11.53 27.53
N SER A 205 -5.59 11.33 28.25
CA SER A 205 -5.52 10.38 29.39
C SER A 205 -6.34 10.80 30.62
N SER A 206 -6.88 12.01 30.64
CA SER A 206 -7.61 12.61 31.77
C SER A 206 -8.76 13.49 31.28
N GLY A 207 -9.62 13.92 32.21
CA GLY A 207 -10.77 14.77 31.92
C GLY A 207 -11.72 14.13 30.91
N ASP A 208 -12.21 14.93 29.96
CA ASP A 208 -13.14 14.47 28.93
C ASP A 208 -12.45 13.81 27.72
N GLY A 209 -11.19 13.37 27.86
CA GLY A 209 -10.37 12.89 26.73
C GLY A 209 -10.97 11.74 25.92
N LYS A 210 -11.82 10.90 26.53
CA LYS A 210 -12.52 9.80 25.84
C LYS A 210 -13.33 10.28 24.63
N LYS A 211 -13.99 11.45 24.72
CA LYS A 211 -14.80 11.97 23.60
C LYS A 211 -13.96 12.35 22.38
N PHE A 212 -12.75 12.86 22.62
CA PHE A 212 -11.80 13.16 21.55
C PHE A 212 -11.24 11.87 20.93
N MET A 213 -10.92 10.86 21.73
CA MET A 213 -10.46 9.57 21.21
C MET A 213 -11.54 8.84 20.41
N ASN A 214 -12.80 8.88 20.84
CA ASN A 214 -13.92 8.36 20.06
C ASN A 214 -14.06 9.08 18.70
N ALA A 215 -13.83 10.41 18.67
CA ALA A 215 -13.83 11.16 17.42
C ALA A 215 -12.66 10.76 16.49
N ILE A 216 -11.48 10.47 17.04
CA ILE A 216 -10.34 9.93 16.27
C ILE A 216 -10.70 8.58 15.66
N GLN A 217 -11.31 7.69 16.43
CA GLN A 217 -11.75 6.38 15.94
C GLN A 217 -12.75 6.53 14.78
N ARG A 218 -13.79 7.37 14.95
CA ARG A 218 -14.77 7.69 13.90
C ARG A 218 -14.12 8.31 12.66
N PHE A 219 -13.11 9.15 12.84
CA PHE A 219 -12.37 9.75 11.73
C PHE A 219 -11.63 8.71 10.90
N ILE A 220 -10.98 7.74 11.53
CA ILE A 220 -10.35 6.62 10.82
C ILE A 220 -11.41 5.77 10.10
N ASP A 221 -12.53 5.47 10.77
CA ASP A 221 -13.62 4.68 10.18
C ASP A 221 -14.28 5.35 8.97
N ASP A 222 -14.55 6.65 9.03
CA ASP A 222 -15.18 7.43 7.95
C ASP A 222 -14.25 7.64 6.74
N THR A 223 -12.93 7.44 6.92
CA THR A 223 -11.96 7.44 5.82
C THR A 223 -12.10 6.17 4.96
N VAL A 224 -12.65 5.09 5.52
CA VAL A 224 -12.88 3.81 4.85
C VAL A 224 -14.30 3.74 4.28
N ILE A 225 -14.47 3.27 3.03
CA ILE A 225 -15.76 3.36 2.32
C ILE A 225 -16.84 2.45 2.92
N LYS A 226 -16.44 1.23 3.29
CA LYS A 226 -17.27 0.24 3.98
C LYS A 226 -16.52 -0.22 5.23
N PRO A 227 -16.66 0.50 6.35
CA PRO A 227 -15.98 0.14 7.58
C PRO A 227 -16.51 -1.18 8.18
N GLY A 228 -17.70 -1.64 7.82
CA GLY A 228 -18.37 -2.76 8.52
C GLY A 228 -19.17 -2.24 9.72
N GLU A 229 -19.80 -3.15 10.47
CA GLU A 229 -20.81 -2.77 11.49
C GLU A 229 -20.21 -2.43 12.87
N ASP A 230 -18.99 -2.87 13.21
CA ASP A 230 -18.43 -2.69 14.56
C ASP A 230 -17.11 -1.91 14.61
N SER A 231 -17.24 -0.59 14.74
CA SER A 231 -16.13 0.36 14.98
C SER A 231 -15.34 0.03 16.26
N GLU A 232 -16.01 -0.41 17.33
CA GLU A 232 -15.35 -0.64 18.62
C GLU A 232 -14.51 -1.93 18.62
N TRP A 233 -14.97 -2.93 17.85
CA TRP A 233 -14.29 -4.21 17.72
C TRP A 233 -12.90 -4.08 17.08
N TRP A 234 -12.77 -3.42 15.92
CA TRP A 234 -11.46 -3.30 15.26
C TRP A 234 -10.45 -2.52 16.11
N TRP A 235 -10.92 -1.47 16.81
CA TRP A 235 -10.08 -0.64 17.67
C TRP A 235 -9.51 -1.42 18.86
N LYS A 236 -10.26 -2.41 19.37
CA LYS A 236 -9.81 -3.35 20.40
C LYS A 236 -8.90 -4.44 19.85
N GLN A 237 -9.04 -4.77 18.56
CA GLN A 237 -8.28 -5.83 17.91
C GLN A 237 -6.85 -5.41 17.50
N LEU A 238 -6.55 -4.11 17.49
CA LEU A 238 -5.20 -3.58 17.30
C LEU A 238 -4.22 -4.23 18.30
N LYS A 239 -3.40 -5.17 17.82
CA LYS A 239 -2.36 -5.82 18.61
C LYS A 239 -1.09 -4.97 18.53
N GLY A 240 -0.61 -4.50 19.67
CA GLY A 240 0.62 -3.71 19.75
C GLY A 240 0.37 -2.22 20.01
N GLU A 241 1.44 -1.44 19.93
CA GLU A 241 1.41 0.00 20.18
C GLU A 241 0.92 0.75 18.93
N ARG A 242 0.13 1.81 19.14
CA ARG A 242 -0.31 2.69 18.07
C ARG A 242 0.83 3.65 17.72
N ILE A 243 1.25 3.69 16.46
CA ILE A 243 2.42 4.47 16.06
C ILE A 243 2.05 5.92 15.70
N HIS A 244 1.15 6.12 14.72
CA HIS A 244 0.62 7.41 14.29
C HIS A 244 -0.69 7.21 13.52
N LEU A 245 -1.34 8.30 13.04
CA LEU A 245 -2.67 8.22 12.40
C LEU A 245 -2.66 7.43 11.08
N LEU A 246 -1.65 7.65 10.24
CA LEU A 246 -1.52 6.89 8.98
C LEU A 246 -1.34 5.38 9.21
N HIS A 247 -0.62 4.98 10.27
CA HIS A 247 -0.52 3.56 10.67
C HIS A 247 -1.89 3.00 11.07
N LEU A 248 -2.69 3.77 11.83
CA LEU A 248 -4.05 3.33 12.18
C LEU A 248 -4.96 3.18 10.96
N LEU A 249 -4.85 4.06 9.97
CA LEU A 249 -5.57 3.92 8.70
C LEU A 249 -5.15 2.64 7.95
N ARG A 250 -3.84 2.34 7.93
CA ARG A 250 -3.33 1.07 7.36
C ARG A 250 -3.95 -0.13 8.07
N GLU A 251 -3.81 -0.21 9.39
CA GLU A 251 -4.36 -1.32 10.17
C GLU A 251 -5.87 -1.45 9.95
N ARG A 252 -6.58 -0.34 9.86
CA ARG A 252 -8.01 -0.35 9.59
C ARG A 252 -8.40 -1.01 8.27
N LEU A 253 -7.59 -0.81 7.23
CA LEU A 253 -7.76 -1.41 5.90
C LEU A 253 -7.37 -2.89 5.86
N LEU A 254 -6.70 -3.40 6.89
CA LEU A 254 -6.23 -4.80 6.98
C LEU A 254 -6.99 -5.63 8.00
N VAL A 255 -7.72 -5.00 8.92
CA VAL A 255 -8.56 -5.73 9.87
C VAL A 255 -9.64 -6.49 9.10
N GLU A 256 -9.54 -7.80 9.16
CA GLU A 256 -10.51 -8.74 8.64
C GLU A 256 -11.50 -9.09 9.75
N GLU A 257 -12.81 -8.95 9.51
CA GLU A 257 -13.83 -9.47 10.43
C GLU A 257 -13.63 -10.98 10.62
N GLU A 258 -13.86 -11.52 11.83
CA GLU A 258 -13.55 -12.92 12.16
C GLU A 258 -14.14 -13.91 11.13
N LYS A 259 -13.28 -14.40 10.23
CA LYS A 259 -13.65 -15.49 9.35
C LYS A 259 -13.71 -16.79 10.15
N PRO A 260 -14.66 -17.69 9.85
CA PRO A 260 -14.73 -18.99 10.52
C PRO A 260 -13.39 -19.72 10.47
N TRP A 261 -13.05 -20.45 11.53
CA TRP A 261 -11.75 -21.12 11.71
C TRP A 261 -11.27 -21.93 10.48
N TRP A 262 -12.19 -22.54 9.74
CA TRP A 262 -11.91 -23.32 8.53
C TRP A 262 -11.46 -22.48 7.32
N TRP A 263 -11.78 -21.18 7.28
CA TRP A 263 -11.30 -20.28 6.23
C TRP A 263 -9.78 -20.05 6.32
N ARG A 264 -9.22 -20.00 7.54
CA ARG A 264 -7.77 -19.91 7.78
C ARG A 264 -7.02 -21.17 7.32
N PHE A 265 -7.68 -22.34 7.35
CA PHE A 265 -7.12 -23.57 6.80
C PHE A 265 -7.08 -23.52 5.26
N ILE A 266 -8.14 -23.01 4.63
CA ILE A 266 -8.20 -22.82 3.18
C ILE A 266 -7.11 -21.84 2.72
N GLU A 267 -6.96 -20.71 3.42
CA GLU A 267 -5.96 -19.68 3.13
C GLU A 267 -4.52 -20.21 3.28
N ARG A 268 -4.21 -20.90 4.39
CA ARG A 268 -2.89 -21.58 4.55
C ARG A 268 -2.62 -22.61 3.46
N ARG A 269 -3.65 -23.32 2.99
CA ARG A 269 -3.49 -24.28 1.89
C ARG A 269 -3.15 -23.57 0.58
N PHE A 270 -3.82 -22.46 0.28
CA PHE A 270 -3.51 -21.63 -0.89
C PHE A 270 -2.11 -21.01 -0.81
N ILE A 271 -1.68 -20.49 0.35
CA ILE A 271 -0.32 -19.95 0.54
C ILE A 271 0.75 -21.04 0.36
N ASN A 272 0.50 -22.26 0.83
CA ASN A 272 1.43 -23.38 0.68
C ASN A 272 1.48 -23.92 -0.76
N GLU A 273 0.34 -24.00 -1.45
CA GLU A 273 0.28 -24.32 -2.89
C GLU A 273 0.99 -23.23 -3.73
N ALA A 274 0.85 -21.96 -3.33
CA ALA A 274 1.54 -20.82 -3.93
C ALA A 274 3.07 -20.92 -3.78
N ARG A 275 3.58 -21.19 -2.56
CA ARG A 275 5.03 -21.34 -2.32
C ARG A 275 5.68 -22.48 -3.13
N ALA A 276 4.92 -23.48 -3.57
CA ALA A 276 5.43 -24.62 -4.33
C ALA A 276 5.57 -24.36 -5.85
N LYS A 277 4.94 -23.31 -6.39
CA LYS A 277 5.03 -22.95 -7.82
C LYS A 277 5.89 -21.71 -7.99
N ARG A 278 6.87 -21.74 -8.92
CA ARG A 278 7.56 -20.52 -9.38
C ARG A 278 6.50 -19.62 -10.03
N TYR A 279 6.14 -18.53 -9.36
CA TYR A 279 5.18 -17.56 -9.90
C TYR A 279 5.80 -16.81 -11.07
N HIS A 280 5.36 -17.16 -12.27
CA HIS A 280 5.38 -16.20 -13.36
C HIS A 280 4.27 -15.19 -13.10
N SER A 281 4.55 -13.90 -13.26
CA SER A 281 3.55 -12.83 -13.20
C SER A 281 2.48 -13.12 -14.25
N CYS A 282 1.37 -13.74 -13.83
CA CYS A 282 0.25 -13.95 -14.73
C CYS A 282 -0.43 -12.59 -14.90
N SER A 283 -0.30 -12.00 -16.09
CA SER A 283 -1.16 -10.89 -16.46
C SER A 283 -2.61 -11.38 -16.44
N ILE A 284 -3.44 -10.71 -15.65
CA ILE A 284 -4.87 -10.99 -15.56
C ILE A 284 -5.67 -10.25 -16.64
N GLY A 285 -5.10 -9.15 -17.18
CA GLY A 285 -5.70 -8.28 -18.19
C GLY A 285 -6.40 -7.05 -17.59
N THR A 286 -6.60 -6.03 -18.43
CA THR A 286 -7.29 -4.77 -18.07
C THR A 286 -8.78 -4.99 -17.81
N VAL A 287 -9.48 -4.01 -17.22
CA VAL A 287 -10.93 -4.11 -17.00
C VAL A 287 -11.67 -4.39 -18.32
N GLU A 288 -11.30 -3.73 -19.41
CA GLU A 288 -11.87 -3.99 -20.72
C GLU A 288 -11.68 -5.47 -21.16
N GLU A 289 -10.47 -6.01 -21.01
CA GLU A 289 -10.17 -7.40 -21.35
C GLU A 289 -10.93 -8.40 -20.47
N LEU A 290 -11.03 -8.13 -19.16
CA LEU A 290 -11.80 -8.94 -18.24
C LEU A 290 -13.28 -8.96 -18.62
N LYS A 291 -13.86 -7.81 -18.99
CA LYS A 291 -15.26 -7.74 -19.44
C LYS A 291 -15.49 -8.52 -20.72
N LYS A 292 -14.59 -8.40 -21.71
CA LYS A 292 -14.60 -9.23 -22.93
C LYS A 292 -14.45 -10.72 -22.59
N ALA A 293 -13.77 -11.03 -21.49
CA ALA A 293 -13.61 -12.38 -20.98
C ALA A 293 -14.86 -12.94 -20.26
N GLY A 294 -15.94 -12.17 -20.13
CA GLY A 294 -17.14 -12.56 -19.39
C GLY A 294 -17.02 -12.38 -17.87
N ILE A 295 -16.02 -11.62 -17.41
CA ILE A 295 -15.80 -11.35 -15.98
C ILE A 295 -16.50 -10.05 -15.60
N MET A 296 -17.38 -10.14 -14.59
CA MET A 296 -18.05 -9.00 -13.98
C MET A 296 -17.28 -8.53 -12.74
N LEU A 297 -16.99 -7.23 -12.68
CA LEU A 297 -16.41 -6.60 -11.51
C LEU A 297 -17.50 -6.15 -10.54
N LYS A 298 -17.25 -6.30 -9.23
CA LYS A 298 -18.16 -5.83 -8.18
C LYS A 298 -17.38 -5.43 -6.92
N ALA A 299 -17.83 -4.39 -6.22
CA ALA A 299 -17.31 -4.10 -4.88
C ALA A 299 -17.55 -5.27 -3.91
N SER A 300 -16.55 -5.57 -3.09
CA SER A 300 -16.67 -6.45 -1.92
C SER A 300 -17.56 -5.83 -0.85
N GLU A 301 -17.95 -6.64 0.13
CA GLU A 301 -18.82 -6.22 1.23
C GLU A 301 -18.05 -5.41 2.27
N THR A 302 -16.76 -5.69 2.43
CA THR A 302 -15.83 -4.96 3.31
C THR A 302 -14.82 -4.16 2.50
N SER A 303 -14.18 -3.17 3.14
CA SER A 303 -13.00 -2.48 2.57
C SER A 303 -11.67 -3.11 2.99
N CYS A 304 -11.71 -4.30 3.58
CA CYS A 304 -10.50 -5.02 3.98
C CYS A 304 -9.75 -5.43 2.71
N LEU A 305 -8.49 -5.03 2.55
CA LEU A 305 -7.76 -5.23 1.29
C LEU A 305 -7.47 -6.69 0.97
N THR A 306 -7.60 -7.59 1.95
CA THR A 306 -7.50 -9.04 1.74
C THR A 306 -8.82 -9.67 1.27
N ASP A 307 -9.95 -8.94 1.31
CA ASP A 307 -11.28 -9.40 0.89
C ASP A 307 -11.49 -9.31 -0.63
N ILE A 308 -10.55 -9.91 -1.37
CA ILE A 308 -10.63 -10.10 -2.82
C ILE A 308 -11.03 -11.54 -3.12
N SER A 309 -11.96 -11.72 -4.06
CA SER A 309 -12.38 -13.06 -4.46
C SER A 309 -12.77 -13.15 -5.92
N PHE A 310 -12.49 -14.31 -6.52
CA PHE A 310 -12.94 -14.63 -7.86
C PHE A 310 -13.77 -15.91 -7.81
N ASN A 311 -15.02 -15.80 -8.27
CA ASN A 311 -15.95 -16.91 -8.39
C ASN A 311 -16.27 -17.16 -9.86
N HIS A 312 -16.21 -18.41 -10.27
CA HIS A 312 -16.52 -18.84 -11.63
C HIS A 312 -17.89 -19.50 -11.68
N PHE A 313 -18.68 -19.17 -12.69
CA PHE A 313 -19.96 -19.81 -12.98
C PHE A 313 -20.18 -19.95 -14.49
N PHE A 314 -20.09 -21.19 -15.00
CA PHE A 314 -20.20 -21.55 -16.42
C PHE A 314 -19.21 -20.83 -17.35
N PHE A 315 -19.63 -19.76 -18.01
CA PHE A 315 -18.80 -18.93 -18.90
C PHE A 315 -18.55 -17.54 -18.32
N PHE A 316 -19.08 -17.28 -17.13
CA PHE A 316 -18.95 -15.99 -16.45
C PHE A 316 -18.00 -16.10 -15.26
N GLY A 317 -17.27 -15.01 -15.03
CA GLY A 317 -16.51 -14.79 -13.81
C GLY A 317 -17.14 -13.65 -13.01
N LYS A 318 -16.99 -13.69 -11.70
CA LYS A 318 -17.27 -12.54 -10.83
C LYS A 318 -16.04 -12.26 -9.99
N LEU A 319 -15.40 -11.13 -10.25
CA LEU A 319 -14.30 -10.60 -9.47
C LEU A 319 -14.85 -9.58 -8.47
N ARG A 320 -14.68 -9.88 -7.17
CA ARG A 320 -15.01 -8.96 -6.08
C ARG A 320 -13.74 -8.30 -5.56
N LEU A 321 -13.76 -6.97 -5.45
CA LEU A 321 -12.63 -6.15 -5.01
C LEU A 321 -13.04 -5.20 -3.88
N PRO A 322 -12.23 -5.07 -2.82
CA PRO A 322 -12.46 -4.10 -1.75
C PRO A 322 -12.57 -2.66 -2.28
N PRO A 323 -13.62 -1.90 -1.91
CA PRO A 323 -13.72 -0.51 -2.31
C PRO A 323 -12.60 0.33 -1.67
N ILE A 324 -11.95 1.20 -2.45
CA ILE A 324 -10.86 2.07 -1.98
C ILE A 324 -10.99 3.51 -2.49
N ASN A 325 -10.59 4.48 -1.66
CA ASN A 325 -10.39 5.87 -2.08
C ASN A 325 -9.01 6.00 -2.74
N VAL A 326 -8.94 6.65 -3.90
CA VAL A 326 -7.65 7.01 -4.51
C VAL A 326 -7.43 8.50 -4.26
N ASP A 327 -6.57 8.81 -3.31
CA ASP A 327 -6.17 10.16 -2.89
C ASP A 327 -4.73 10.20 -2.35
N ASP A 328 -4.34 11.34 -1.79
CA ASP A 328 -3.03 11.54 -1.16
C ASP A 328 -2.76 10.50 -0.05
N SER A 329 -3.78 10.10 0.73
CA SER A 329 -3.59 9.15 1.85
C SER A 329 -3.16 7.77 1.34
N THR A 330 -3.73 7.31 0.23
CA THR A 330 -3.34 6.03 -0.40
C THR A 330 -1.90 6.07 -0.90
N MET A 331 -1.45 7.19 -1.47
CA MET A 331 -0.04 7.38 -1.84
C MET A 331 0.88 7.31 -0.62
N ASN A 332 0.46 7.92 0.49
CA ASN A 332 1.25 7.92 1.73
C ASN A 332 1.25 6.56 2.42
N LEU A 333 0.18 5.76 2.30
CA LEU A 333 0.17 4.37 2.77
C LEU A 333 1.17 3.49 2.00
N ILE A 334 1.26 3.66 0.68
CA ILE A 334 2.30 2.99 -0.13
C ILE A 334 3.69 3.42 0.32
N ALA A 335 3.92 4.74 0.46
CA ALA A 335 5.21 5.25 0.93
C ALA A 335 5.57 4.70 2.32
N TYR A 336 4.58 4.54 3.20
CA TYR A 336 4.77 3.99 4.52
C TYR A 336 5.19 2.51 4.48
N GLU A 337 4.52 1.67 3.68
CA GLU A 337 4.93 0.26 3.50
C GLU A 337 6.30 0.10 2.84
N MET A 338 6.76 1.08 2.07
CA MET A 338 8.08 1.09 1.45
C MET A 338 9.21 1.56 2.40
N CYS A 339 8.89 1.99 3.61
CA CYS A 339 9.90 2.36 4.59
C CYS A 339 10.73 1.12 5.03
N PRO A 340 12.07 1.21 5.06
CA PRO A 340 12.94 0.05 5.23
C PRO A 340 12.91 -0.59 6.63
N ASP A 341 12.59 0.19 7.66
CA ASP A 341 12.46 -0.21 9.07
C ASP A 341 11.05 -0.78 9.40
N PHE A 342 10.08 -0.63 8.49
CA PHE A 342 8.73 -1.12 8.70
C PHE A 342 8.58 -2.54 8.18
N ASP A 343 8.74 -3.52 9.07
CA ASP A 343 8.43 -4.93 8.76
C ASP A 343 6.91 -5.10 8.54
N ASN A 344 6.52 -5.27 7.28
CA ASN A 344 5.14 -5.36 6.85
C ASN A 344 4.95 -6.35 5.70
N ASP A 345 3.70 -6.70 5.40
CA ASP A 345 3.35 -7.68 4.37
C ASP A 345 3.15 -7.07 2.97
N PHE A 346 3.31 -5.75 2.83
CA PHE A 346 3.09 -4.98 1.61
C PHE A 346 1.65 -5.09 1.07
N THR A 347 0.65 -5.31 1.93
CA THR A 347 -0.73 -5.52 1.47
C THR A 347 -1.29 -4.32 0.70
N VAL A 348 -1.11 -3.08 1.19
CA VAL A 348 -1.64 -1.90 0.49
C VAL A 348 -0.97 -1.75 -0.88
N THR A 349 0.36 -1.84 -0.91
CA THR A 349 1.17 -1.76 -2.14
C THR A 349 0.78 -2.86 -3.12
N SER A 350 0.59 -4.09 -2.63
CA SER A 350 0.15 -5.23 -3.45
C SER A 350 -1.24 -5.01 -4.03
N TYR A 351 -2.13 -4.37 -3.28
CA TYR A 351 -3.49 -4.09 -3.73
C TYR A 351 -3.48 -3.02 -4.81
N MET A 352 -2.66 -1.98 -4.63
CA MET A 352 -2.47 -0.93 -5.61
C MET A 352 -1.84 -1.48 -6.89
N CYS A 353 -0.85 -2.37 -6.81
CA CYS A 353 -0.34 -3.09 -7.98
C CYS A 353 -1.39 -4.05 -8.59
N PHE A 354 -2.35 -4.57 -7.81
CA PHE A 354 -3.44 -5.36 -8.38
C PHE A 354 -4.39 -4.49 -9.19
N LEU A 355 -4.76 -3.31 -8.68
CA LEU A 355 -5.59 -2.33 -9.42
C LEU A 355 -4.87 -1.79 -10.65
N ASP A 356 -3.57 -1.58 -10.58
CA ASP A 356 -2.74 -1.20 -11.73
C ASP A 356 -2.87 -2.18 -12.90
N LEU A 357 -2.84 -3.50 -12.62
CA LEU A 357 -3.04 -4.52 -13.66
C LEU A 357 -4.41 -4.42 -14.36
N LEU A 358 -5.39 -3.81 -13.71
CA LEU A 358 -6.74 -3.63 -14.25
C LEU A 358 -6.89 -2.30 -15.01
N ILE A 359 -6.10 -1.29 -14.69
CA ILE A 359 -6.26 0.08 -15.16
C ILE A 359 -5.18 0.38 -16.19
N ASP A 360 -5.56 0.54 -17.45
CA ASP A 360 -4.66 1.05 -18.50
C ASP A 360 -5.09 2.45 -18.93
N GLU A 361 -6.41 2.65 -19.11
CA GLU A 361 -6.98 3.90 -19.60
C GLU A 361 -8.07 4.47 -18.65
N ALA A 362 -8.49 5.71 -18.88
CA ALA A 362 -9.51 6.38 -18.06
C ALA A 362 -10.86 5.65 -18.03
N GLU A 363 -11.20 4.90 -19.09
CA GLU A 363 -12.44 4.12 -19.14
C GLU A 363 -12.41 2.94 -18.16
N ASP A 364 -11.24 2.32 -17.91
CA ASP A 364 -11.10 1.27 -16.90
C ASP A 364 -11.35 1.83 -15.49
N VAL A 365 -10.87 3.05 -15.22
CA VAL A 365 -11.12 3.74 -13.95
C VAL A 365 -12.61 4.02 -13.78
N LYS A 366 -13.27 4.51 -14.83
CA LYS A 366 -14.72 4.75 -14.83
C LYS A 366 -15.50 3.46 -14.58
N ASP A 367 -15.09 2.36 -15.19
CA ASP A 367 -15.70 1.05 -14.96
C ASP A 367 -15.55 0.55 -13.51
N LEU A 368 -14.38 0.77 -12.88
CA LEU A 368 -14.17 0.45 -11.47
C LEU A 368 -15.01 1.34 -10.55
N ARG A 369 -15.19 2.61 -10.91
CA ARG A 369 -16.09 3.54 -10.19
C ARG A 369 -17.55 3.10 -10.29
N ASP A 370 -18.01 2.75 -11.49
CA ASP A 370 -19.38 2.28 -11.74
C ASP A 370 -19.66 0.95 -11.00
N ALA A 371 -18.64 0.10 -10.84
CA ALA A 371 -18.69 -1.11 -10.02
C ALA A 371 -18.60 -0.85 -8.50
N GLY A 372 -18.37 0.40 -8.09
CA GLY A 372 -18.22 0.83 -6.70
C GLY A 372 -16.92 0.40 -6.02
N ILE A 373 -15.90 0.04 -6.81
CA ILE A 373 -14.59 -0.46 -6.33
C ILE A 373 -13.61 0.69 -6.10
N LEU A 374 -13.65 1.72 -6.94
CA LEU A 374 -12.71 2.84 -6.89
C LEU A 374 -13.47 4.14 -6.69
N TYR A 375 -13.01 4.98 -5.76
CA TYR A 375 -13.54 6.32 -5.55
C TYR A 375 -12.45 7.34 -5.84
N ASN A 376 -12.63 8.09 -6.93
CA ASN A 376 -11.66 9.05 -7.41
C ASN A 376 -11.76 10.37 -6.63
N ARG A 377 -10.68 10.74 -5.94
CA ARG A 377 -10.53 12.03 -5.24
C ARG A 377 -9.35 12.86 -5.79
N LEU A 378 -8.78 12.47 -6.92
CA LEU A 378 -7.67 13.16 -7.59
C LEU A 378 -8.12 14.09 -8.73
N GLY A 379 -9.41 14.10 -9.04
CA GLY A 379 -10.04 15.10 -9.91
C GLY A 379 -10.71 14.49 -11.14
N SER A 380 -9.96 13.75 -11.96
CA SER A 380 -10.47 13.12 -13.18
C SER A 380 -9.96 11.68 -13.34
N ASP A 381 -10.66 10.88 -14.13
CA ASP A 381 -10.32 9.47 -14.32
C ASP A 381 -9.00 9.30 -15.10
N GLU A 382 -8.68 10.26 -15.97
CA GLU A 382 -7.38 10.33 -16.66
C GLU A 382 -6.23 10.59 -15.70
N VAL A 383 -6.44 11.37 -14.63
CA VAL A 383 -5.42 11.61 -13.61
C VAL A 383 -5.13 10.33 -12.83
N VAL A 384 -6.17 9.54 -12.54
CA VAL A 384 -6.02 8.25 -11.84
C VAL A 384 -5.32 7.22 -12.72
N ALA A 385 -5.74 7.05 -13.98
CA ALA A 385 -5.08 6.12 -14.91
C ALA A 385 -3.59 6.45 -15.08
N LYS A 386 -3.26 7.73 -15.28
CA LYS A 386 -1.86 8.20 -15.36
C LYS A 386 -1.08 7.96 -14.07
N LEU A 387 -1.73 8.02 -12.91
CA LEU A 387 -1.08 7.75 -11.64
C LEU A 387 -0.66 6.27 -11.59
N PHE A 388 -1.58 5.33 -11.83
CA PHE A 388 -1.31 3.89 -11.81
C PHE A 388 -0.20 3.52 -12.80
N ASN A 389 -0.34 3.90 -14.07
CA ASN A 389 0.65 3.59 -15.12
C ASN A 389 2.06 4.11 -14.81
N LYS A 390 2.18 5.20 -14.03
CA LYS A 390 3.48 5.72 -13.58
C LYS A 390 4.00 5.04 -12.32
N MET A 391 3.13 4.65 -11.39
CA MET A 391 3.54 4.08 -10.11
C MET A 391 4.18 2.70 -10.26
N ASN A 392 3.69 1.87 -11.18
CA ASN A 392 4.12 0.48 -11.30
C ASN A 392 5.63 0.30 -11.55
N THR A 393 6.35 1.31 -12.07
CA THR A 393 7.80 1.21 -12.28
C THR A 393 8.60 1.16 -10.98
N ASP A 394 8.04 1.69 -9.89
CA ASP A 394 8.78 1.99 -8.66
C ASP A 394 8.32 1.15 -7.46
N LEU A 395 7.25 0.35 -7.61
CA LEU A 395 6.65 -0.44 -6.54
C LEU A 395 7.09 -1.91 -6.57
N VAL A 396 7.26 -2.49 -5.37
CA VAL A 396 7.62 -3.89 -5.19
C VAL A 396 6.51 -4.60 -4.40
N PRO A 397 5.50 -5.17 -5.08
CA PRO A 397 4.39 -5.84 -4.39
C PRO A 397 4.81 -7.20 -3.83
N SER A 398 4.06 -7.67 -2.82
CA SER A 398 4.17 -9.04 -2.35
C SER A 398 3.69 -10.01 -3.43
N PRO A 399 4.51 -10.99 -3.84
CA PRO A 399 4.13 -11.93 -4.89
C PRO A 399 3.02 -12.90 -4.47
N LEU A 400 2.74 -13.03 -3.16
CA LEU A 400 1.91 -14.10 -2.61
C LEU A 400 0.47 -13.69 -2.31
N ILE A 401 0.21 -12.45 -1.88
CA ILE A 401 -1.09 -12.07 -1.26
C ILE A 401 -2.28 -12.35 -2.18
N TYR A 402 -2.18 -11.93 -3.45
CA TYR A 402 -3.29 -12.06 -4.43
C TYR A 402 -3.06 -13.15 -5.47
N SER A 403 -2.03 -13.96 -5.25
CA SER A 403 -1.55 -14.96 -6.19
C SER A 403 -2.62 -16.00 -6.57
N GLY A 404 -3.38 -16.49 -5.59
CA GLY A 404 -4.46 -17.45 -5.81
C GLY A 404 -5.63 -16.87 -6.60
N VAL A 405 -5.95 -15.58 -6.43
CA VAL A 405 -6.98 -14.90 -7.24
C VAL A 405 -6.49 -14.70 -8.67
N LYS A 406 -5.24 -14.24 -8.85
CA LYS A 406 -4.63 -14.09 -10.17
C LYS A 406 -4.64 -15.41 -10.95
N GLU A 407 -4.28 -16.52 -10.30
CA GLU A 407 -4.31 -17.85 -10.92
C GLU A 407 -5.72 -18.27 -11.35
N LYS A 408 -6.74 -18.03 -10.49
CA LYS A 408 -8.14 -18.33 -10.84
C LYS A 408 -8.64 -17.53 -12.04
N ILE A 409 -8.32 -16.23 -12.10
CA ILE A 409 -8.68 -15.37 -13.25
C ILE A 409 -7.99 -15.87 -14.50
N HIS A 410 -6.68 -16.12 -14.44
CA HIS A 410 -5.90 -16.61 -15.57
C HIS A 410 -6.46 -17.93 -16.12
N ASN A 411 -6.76 -18.90 -15.23
CA ASN A 411 -7.36 -20.17 -15.61
C ASN A 411 -8.75 -20.01 -16.24
N HIS A 412 -9.56 -19.08 -15.74
CA HIS A 412 -10.86 -18.78 -16.32
C HIS A 412 -10.73 -18.22 -17.74
N CYS A 413 -9.91 -17.19 -17.93
CA CYS A 413 -9.67 -16.60 -19.24
C CYS A 413 -9.15 -17.64 -20.23
N LYS A 414 -8.16 -18.46 -19.84
CA LYS A 414 -7.62 -19.54 -20.68
C LYS A 414 -8.70 -20.55 -21.08
N THR A 415 -9.51 -21.00 -20.13
CA THR A 415 -10.58 -21.99 -20.39
C THR A 415 -11.66 -21.41 -21.30
N MET A 416 -12.04 -20.15 -21.08
CA MET A 416 -12.99 -19.44 -21.92
C MET A 416 -12.46 -19.34 -23.36
N TRP A 417 -11.23 -18.86 -23.55
CA TRP A 417 -10.62 -18.72 -24.88
C TRP A 417 -10.55 -20.04 -25.62
N ILE A 418 -10.13 -21.12 -24.95
CA ILE A 418 -10.10 -22.47 -25.52
C ILE A 418 -11.52 -22.92 -25.93
N ASN A 419 -12.52 -22.71 -25.07
CA ASN A 419 -13.90 -23.10 -25.35
C ASN A 419 -14.52 -22.30 -26.50
N HIS A 420 -14.29 -20.99 -26.57
CA HIS A 420 -14.78 -20.15 -27.67
C HIS A 420 -14.09 -20.49 -28.99
N LEU A 421 -12.78 -20.75 -29.00
CA LEU A 421 -12.07 -21.23 -30.19
C LEU A 421 -12.58 -22.60 -30.64
N ALA A 422 -12.82 -23.52 -29.70
CA ALA A 422 -13.36 -24.85 -30.01
C ALA A 422 -14.79 -24.76 -30.57
N GLN A 423 -15.66 -23.93 -29.99
CA GLN A 423 -17.02 -23.70 -30.49
C GLN A 423 -17.02 -23.03 -31.86
N GLY A 424 -16.17 -22.01 -32.07
CA GLY A 424 -15.98 -21.40 -33.39
C GLY A 424 -15.52 -22.43 -34.42
N TYR A 425 -14.55 -23.26 -34.06
CA TYR A 425 -14.09 -24.35 -34.91
C TYR A 425 -15.22 -25.34 -35.25
N HIS A 426 -15.98 -25.80 -34.26
CA HIS A 426 -17.09 -26.71 -34.51
C HIS A 426 -18.27 -26.09 -35.28
N THR A 427 -18.48 -24.78 -35.19
CA THR A 427 -19.60 -24.09 -35.85
C THR A 427 -19.26 -23.78 -37.31
N TYR A 428 -18.06 -23.26 -37.59
CA TYR A 428 -17.65 -22.83 -38.92
C TYR A 428 -16.86 -23.91 -39.70
N PHE A 429 -16.11 -24.75 -39.01
CA PHE A 429 -15.26 -25.80 -39.57
C PHE A 429 -15.78 -27.21 -39.26
N ARG A 430 -17.10 -27.35 -39.12
CA ARG A 430 -17.78 -28.62 -38.83
C ARG A 430 -17.49 -29.71 -39.87
N SER A 431 -17.21 -29.32 -41.11
CA SER A 431 -16.86 -30.20 -42.22
C SER A 431 -15.40 -29.98 -42.60
N PRO A 432 -14.60 -31.05 -42.80
CA PRO A 432 -13.24 -30.92 -43.35
C PRO A 432 -13.23 -30.12 -44.66
N TRP A 433 -14.31 -30.20 -45.43
CA TRP A 433 -14.48 -29.49 -46.69
C TRP A 433 -14.65 -27.98 -46.52
N THR A 434 -15.31 -27.49 -45.46
CA THR A 434 -15.42 -26.03 -45.22
C THR A 434 -14.09 -25.43 -44.80
N PHE A 435 -13.26 -26.16 -44.05
CA PHE A 435 -11.90 -25.75 -43.73
C PHE A 435 -11.00 -25.70 -44.97
N LEU A 436 -11.05 -26.74 -45.83
CA LEU A 436 -10.32 -26.75 -47.10
C LEU A 436 -10.78 -25.66 -48.07
N ALA A 437 -12.09 -25.38 -48.13
CA ALA A 437 -12.63 -24.29 -48.95
C ALA A 437 -12.15 -22.92 -48.46
N PHE A 438 -12.08 -22.70 -47.14
CA PHE A 438 -11.54 -21.49 -46.54
C PHE A 438 -10.05 -21.30 -46.88
N LEU A 439 -9.23 -22.35 -46.76
CA LEU A 439 -7.83 -22.32 -47.17
C LEU A 439 -7.67 -22.05 -48.67
N GLY A 440 -8.52 -22.66 -49.51
CA GLY A 440 -8.56 -22.40 -50.95
C GLY A 440 -8.90 -20.95 -51.27
N ALA A 441 -9.84 -20.34 -50.56
CA ALA A 441 -10.21 -18.94 -50.73
C ALA A 441 -9.06 -17.99 -50.34
N ILE A 442 -8.35 -18.26 -49.24
CA ILE A 442 -7.15 -17.50 -48.86
C ILE A 442 -6.08 -17.63 -49.93
N ALA A 443 -5.79 -18.84 -50.41
CA ALA A 443 -4.80 -19.07 -51.46
C ALA A 443 -5.17 -18.33 -52.77
N ALA A 444 -6.45 -18.31 -53.13
CA ALA A 444 -6.93 -17.57 -54.30
C ALA A 444 -6.76 -16.05 -54.12
N LEU A 445 -7.05 -15.51 -52.93
CA LEU A 445 -6.86 -14.10 -52.62
C LEU A 445 -5.38 -13.71 -52.63
N THR A 446 -4.48 -14.53 -52.06
CA THR A 446 -3.04 -14.26 -52.07
C THR A 446 -2.47 -14.35 -53.48
N LEU A 447 -2.89 -15.33 -54.29
CA LEU A 447 -2.54 -15.41 -55.71
C LEU A 447 -3.06 -14.21 -56.50
N SER A 448 -4.28 -13.76 -56.24
CA SER A 448 -4.84 -12.56 -56.88
C SER A 448 -4.07 -11.29 -56.51
N ALA A 449 -3.69 -11.15 -55.23
CA ALA A 449 -2.86 -10.05 -54.77
C ALA A 449 -1.46 -10.08 -55.40
N LEU A 450 -0.83 -11.26 -55.48
CA LEU A 450 0.46 -11.44 -56.16
C LEU A 450 0.34 -11.13 -57.66
N GLN A 451 -0.70 -11.62 -58.33
CA GLN A 451 -0.96 -11.33 -59.73
C GLN A 451 -1.13 -9.83 -59.96
N ALA A 452 -1.92 -9.14 -59.13
CA ALA A 452 -2.09 -7.70 -59.21
C ALA A 452 -0.75 -6.95 -58.99
N TYR A 453 0.05 -7.38 -58.01
CA TYR A 453 1.36 -6.81 -57.73
C TYR A 453 2.34 -6.97 -58.90
N TYR A 454 2.44 -8.17 -59.48
CA TYR A 454 3.30 -8.41 -60.65
C TYR A 454 2.81 -7.70 -61.90
N THR A 455 1.50 -7.54 -62.08
CA THR A 455 0.92 -6.77 -63.20
C THR A 455 1.25 -5.28 -63.09
N ILE A 456 1.36 -4.75 -61.87
CA ILE A 456 1.77 -3.37 -61.60
C ILE A 456 3.28 -3.18 -61.77
N GLN A 457 4.09 -4.20 -61.50
CA GLN A 457 5.56 -4.15 -61.60
C GLN A 457 6.14 -4.54 -62.97
N GLN A 458 5.33 -4.89 -63.98
CA GLN A 458 5.86 -5.06 -65.33
C GLN A 458 6.36 -3.72 -65.88
N PRO A 459 7.68 -3.55 -66.12
CA PRO A 459 8.17 -2.38 -66.83
C PRO A 459 7.75 -2.51 -68.29
N LYS A 460 7.22 -1.42 -68.85
CA LYS A 460 6.90 -1.31 -70.28
C LYS A 460 8.12 -1.55 -71.17
#